data_AF-A0ABD3X7H0-F1
#
_entry.id   AF-A0ABD3X7H0-F1
#
_cell.length_a   1.000
_cell.length_b   1.000
_cell.length_c   1.000
_cell.angle_alpha   90.00
_cell.angle_beta   90.00
_cell.angle_gamma   90.00
#
_symmetry.space_group_name_H-M   'P 1'
#
loop_
_entity.id
_entity.type
_entity.pdbx_description
1 polymer ?
#
loop_
_entity_poly.entity_id
_entity_poly.type
_entity_poly.pdbx_seq_one_letter_code
_entity_poly.pdbx_strand_id
1 'polypeptide(L)'
;MYIDQPYSHVFNCIQRAHQNTLESYPMFLVLMIFGGILYPKLSALCGLIWIAARVTYAFGYYTGDPERRKWGAFGYIGLLILLVINIIFALKLLGLISS
;
A
#
# COMPACT_ATOMS: atom_id res chain seq x y z
N MET A 1 -1.99 -22.39 -28.00
CA MET A 1 -2.54 -22.63 -26.64
C MET A 1 -1.60 -23.59 -25.91
N TYR A 2 -0.46 -23.07 -25.44
CA TYR A 2 0.47 -23.81 -24.58
C TYR A 2 0.06 -23.51 -23.15
N ILE A 3 -0.66 -24.44 -22.54
CA ILE A 3 -1.35 -24.28 -21.25
C ILE A 3 -0.30 -24.46 -20.15
N ASP A 4 0.01 -23.36 -19.45
CA ASP A 4 0.62 -23.28 -18.12
C ASP A 4 1.79 -24.22 -17.81
N GLN A 5 2.97 -23.90 -18.38
CA GLN A 5 4.23 -24.33 -17.78
C GLN A 5 4.34 -23.72 -16.37
N PRO A 6 4.76 -24.46 -15.33
CA PRO A 6 4.83 -23.95 -13.96
C PRO A 6 5.69 -22.67 -13.84
N TYR A 7 6.72 -22.52 -14.67
CA TYR A 7 7.55 -21.32 -14.77
C TYR A 7 6.78 -20.09 -15.29
N SER A 8 5.82 -20.29 -16.21
CA SER A 8 4.98 -19.21 -16.73
C SER A 8 4.03 -18.68 -15.65
N HIS A 9 3.47 -19.56 -14.81
CA HIS A 9 2.56 -19.16 -13.73
C HIS A 9 3.26 -18.31 -12.66
N VAL A 10 4.46 -18.73 -12.23
CA VAL A 10 5.26 -17.98 -11.25
C VAL A 10 5.69 -16.62 -11.81
N PHE A 11 6.11 -16.58 -13.07
CA PHE A 11 6.43 -15.32 -13.75
C PHE A 11 5.24 -14.35 -13.78
N ASN A 12 4.05 -14.85 -14.15
CA ASN A 12 2.81 -14.05 -14.17
C ASN A 12 2.45 -13.54 -12.76
N CYS A 13 2.63 -14.37 -11.73
CA CYS A 13 2.43 -13.98 -10.33
C CYS A 13 3.35 -12.82 -9.92
N ILE A 14 4.64 -12.90 -10.24
CA ILE A 14 5.62 -11.85 -9.94
C ILE A 14 5.26 -10.54 -10.66
N GLN A 15 4.94 -10.61 -11.96
CA GLN A 15 4.53 -9.44 -12.75
C GLN A 15 3.27 -8.78 -12.16
N ARG A 16 2.27 -9.58 -11.77
CA ARG A 16 1.06 -9.08 -11.13
C ARG A 16 1.34 -8.39 -9.79
N ALA A 17 2.26 -8.93 -8.99
CA ALA A 17 2.64 -8.31 -7.72
C ALA A 17 3.28 -6.93 -7.94
N HIS A 18 4.15 -6.82 -8.95
CA HIS A 18 4.77 -5.56 -9.35
C HIS A 18 3.74 -4.54 -9.86
N GLN A 19 2.91 -4.93 -10.84
CA GLN A 19 1.88 -4.06 -11.41
C GLN A 19 0.90 -3.56 -10.34
N ASN A 20 0.43 -4.44 -9.45
CA ASN A 20 -0.45 -4.04 -8.36
C ASN A 20 0.22 -3.03 -7.40
N THR A 21 1.54 -3.13 -7.21
CA THR A 21 2.28 -2.14 -6.40
C THR A 21 2.28 -0.79 -7.11
N LEU A 22 2.56 -0.77 -8.42
CA LEU A 22 2.54 0.44 -9.22
C LEU A 22 1.16 1.10 -9.30
N GLU A 23 0.08 0.32 -9.32
CA GLU A 23 -1.30 0.85 -9.27
C GLU A 23 -1.59 1.58 -7.95
N SER A 24 -1.03 1.08 -6.84
CA SER A 24 -1.29 1.64 -5.50
C SER A 24 -0.29 2.72 -5.07
N TYR A 25 0.90 2.72 -5.67
CA TYR A 25 2.03 3.55 -5.25
C TYR A 25 1.77 5.07 -5.37
N PRO A 26 1.17 5.60 -6.45
CA PRO A 26 0.87 7.03 -6.55
C PRO A 26 -0.05 7.52 -5.42
N MET A 27 -1.11 6.77 -5.13
CA MET A 27 -2.05 7.09 -4.05
C MET A 27 -1.33 7.10 -2.70
N PHE A 28 -0.51 6.08 -2.43
CA PHE A 28 0.29 5.99 -1.22
C PHE A 28 1.21 7.22 -1.05
N LEU A 29 1.94 7.61 -2.09
CA LEU A 29 2.84 8.77 -2.04
C LEU A 29 2.10 10.07 -1.76
N VAL A 30 0.97 10.31 -2.44
CA VAL A 30 0.14 11.49 -2.22
C VAL A 30 -0.31 11.57 -0.75
N LEU A 31 -0.89 10.47 -0.22
CA LEU A 31 -1.34 10.43 1.16
C LEU A 31 -0.20 10.63 2.16
N MET A 32 0.98 10.08 1.88
CA MET A 32 2.16 10.19 2.73
C MET A 32 2.72 11.62 2.76
N ILE A 33 2.78 12.30 1.62
CA ILE A 33 3.27 13.68 1.52
C ILE A 33 2.32 14.62 2.28
N PHE A 34 1.04 14.62 1.95
CA PHE A 34 0.08 15.55 2.55
C PHE A 34 -0.17 15.25 4.03
N GLY A 35 -0.29 13.98 4.40
CA GLY A 35 -0.38 13.58 5.81
C GLY A 35 0.88 13.95 6.61
N GLY A 36 2.04 13.90 5.97
CA GLY A 36 3.34 14.23 6.56
C GLY A 36 3.52 15.71 6.91
N ILE A 37 2.81 16.62 6.24
CA ILE A 37 2.89 18.07 6.50
C ILE A 37 2.39 18.38 7.91
N LEU A 38 1.24 17.81 8.31
CA LEU A 38 0.64 18.08 9.62
C LEU A 38 1.08 17.08 10.69
N TYR A 39 1.24 15.80 10.33
CA TYR A 39 1.57 14.72 11.26
C TYR A 39 2.76 13.88 10.76
N PRO A 40 4.00 14.43 10.77
CA PRO A 40 5.17 13.78 10.15
C PRO A 40 5.52 12.44 10.78
N LYS A 41 5.54 12.35 12.13
CA LYS A 41 5.89 11.11 12.85
C LYS A 41 4.88 9.99 12.59
N LEU A 42 3.58 10.32 12.65
CA LEU A 42 2.52 9.34 12.43
C LEU A 42 2.50 8.86 10.97
N SER A 43 2.67 9.77 10.01
CA SER A 43 2.77 9.44 8.59
C SER A 43 3.96 8.54 8.29
N ALA A 44 5.12 8.79 8.91
CA ALA A 44 6.30 7.94 8.77
C ALA A 44 6.03 6.50 9.27
N LEU A 45 5.40 6.35 10.45
CA LEU A 45 5.04 5.04 10.99
C LEU A 45 4.05 4.30 10.08
N CYS A 46 3.02 4.98 9.60
CA CYS A 46 2.03 4.39 8.69
C CYS A 46 2.66 4.01 7.33
N GLY A 47 3.61 4.82 6.85
CA GLY A 47 4.41 4.52 5.66
C GLY A 47 5.25 3.26 5.82
N LEU A 48 5.93 3.10 6.96
CA LEU A 48 6.68 1.87 7.27
C LEU A 48 5.78 0.64 7.29
N ILE A 49 4.59 0.74 7.91
CA ILE A 49 3.61 -0.35 7.92
C ILE A 49 3.20 -0.73 6.49
N TRP A 50 2.92 0.26 5.63
CA TRP A 50 2.55 0.00 4.23
C TRP A 50 3.69 -0.63 3.43
N ILE A 51 4.93 -0.16 3.59
CA ILE A 51 6.10 -0.72 2.90
C ILE A 51 6.33 -2.17 3.34
N ALA A 52 6.30 -2.46 4.64
CA ALA A 52 6.43 -3.83 5.16
C ALA A 52 5.32 -4.75 4.62
N ALA A 53 4.10 -4.23 4.49
CA ALA A 53 2.99 -4.94 3.87
C ALA A 53 3.20 -5.23 2.38
N ARG A 54 3.80 -4.31 1.61
CA ARG A 54 4.12 -4.57 0.19
C ARG A 54 5.22 -5.62 0.04
N VAL A 55 6.20 -5.62 0.93
CA VAL A 55 7.26 -6.64 0.95
C VAL A 55 6.67 -8.03 1.23
N THR A 56 5.84 -8.15 2.26
CA THR A 56 5.16 -9.42 2.60
C THR A 56 4.16 -9.86 1.52
N TYR A 57 3.44 -8.93 0.90
CA TYR A 57 2.58 -9.19 -0.26
C TYR A 57 3.38 -9.78 -1.45
N ALA A 58 4.53 -9.21 -1.77
CA ALA A 58 5.39 -9.69 -2.85
C ALA A 58 5.96 -11.08 -2.55
N PHE A 59 6.44 -11.31 -1.31
CA PHE A 59 6.88 -12.65 -0.89
C PHE A 59 5.77 -13.70 -1.00
N GLY A 60 4.51 -13.33 -0.72
CA GLY A 60 3.36 -14.20 -0.97
C GLY A 60 3.28 -14.64 -2.43
N TYR A 61 3.35 -13.70 -3.38
CA TYR A 61 3.32 -14.01 -4.82
C TYR A 61 4.53 -14.79 -5.33
N TYR A 62 5.70 -14.65 -4.71
CA TYR A 62 6.92 -15.38 -5.12
C TYR A 62 6.81 -16.89 -4.91
N THR A 63 5.86 -17.33 -4.08
CA THR A 63 5.55 -18.75 -3.92
C THR A 63 4.80 -19.37 -5.10
N GLY A 64 4.30 -18.54 -6.02
CA GLY A 64 3.44 -18.98 -7.12
C GLY A 64 1.98 -19.20 -6.72
N ASP A 65 1.60 -18.95 -5.46
CA ASP A 65 0.23 -19.05 -4.97
C ASP A 65 -0.38 -17.65 -4.78
N PRO A 66 -1.36 -17.22 -5.61
CA PRO A 66 -1.95 -15.90 -5.52
C PRO A 66 -2.77 -15.67 -4.24
N GLU A 67 -3.21 -16.71 -3.52
CA GLU A 67 -3.95 -16.51 -2.27
C GLU A 67 -3.07 -15.94 -1.15
N ARG A 68 -1.77 -16.23 -1.18
CA ARG A 68 -0.80 -15.77 -0.17
C ARG A 68 -0.54 -14.27 -0.20
N ARG A 69 -1.08 -13.56 -1.18
CA ARG A 69 -1.16 -12.09 -1.19
C ARG A 69 -1.80 -11.52 0.08
N LYS A 70 -2.71 -12.28 0.71
CA LYS A 70 -3.41 -11.91 1.95
C LYS A 70 -2.45 -11.65 3.12
N TRP A 71 -1.22 -12.18 3.07
CA TRP A 71 -0.19 -11.92 4.10
C TRP A 71 0.16 -10.44 4.24
N GLY A 72 0.08 -9.66 3.16
CA GLY A 72 0.30 -8.22 3.18
C GLY A 72 -0.95 -7.39 3.50
N ALA A 73 -2.08 -8.00 3.88
CA ALA A 73 -3.33 -7.26 4.09
C ALA A 73 -3.26 -6.25 5.24
N PHE A 74 -2.33 -6.41 6.19
CA PHE A 74 -2.14 -5.47 7.29
C PHE A 74 -1.72 -4.06 6.81
N GLY A 75 -1.22 -3.92 5.58
CA GLY A 75 -0.89 -2.61 4.99
C GLY A 75 -2.08 -1.68 4.84
N TYR A 76 -3.31 -2.21 4.77
CA TYR A 76 -4.53 -1.41 4.74
C TYR A 76 -4.69 -0.56 6.01
N ILE A 77 -4.18 -1.00 7.16
CA ILE A 77 -4.22 -0.23 8.40
C ILE A 77 -3.43 1.08 8.22
N GLY A 78 -2.21 1.00 7.71
CA GLY A 78 -1.39 2.18 7.43
C GLY A 78 -2.05 3.11 6.41
N LEU A 79 -2.63 2.56 5.34
CA LEU A 79 -3.31 3.34 4.31
C LEU A 79 -4.56 4.05 4.83
N LEU A 80 -5.38 3.38 5.64
CA LEU A 80 -6.60 3.96 6.23
C LEU A 80 -6.28 5.08 7.22
N ILE A 81 -5.25 4.89 8.05
CA ILE A 81 -4.80 5.95 8.97
C ILE A 81 -4.29 7.15 8.17
N LEU A 82 -3.48 6.93 7.14
CA LEU A 82 -3.03 7.99 6.22
C LEU A 82 -4.21 8.71 5.56
N LEU A 83 -5.27 8.01 5.18
CA LEU A 83 -6.47 8.64 4.63
C LEU A 83 -7.17 9.54 5.67
N VAL A 84 -7.35 9.04 6.89
CA VAL A 84 -8.01 9.80 7.98
C VAL A 84 -7.24 11.07 8.31
N ILE A 85 -5.91 11.02 8.43
CA ILE A 85 -5.12 12.23 8.72
C ILE A 85 -5.20 13.27 7.59
N ASN A 86 -5.35 12.83 6.33
CA ASN A 86 -5.54 13.73 5.19
C ASN A 86 -6.91 14.41 5.24
N ILE A 87 -7.96 13.69 5.66
CA ILE A 87 -9.28 14.28 5.88
C ILE A 87 -9.21 15.33 7.00
N ILE A 88 -8.55 15.01 8.12
CA ILE A 88 -8.36 15.97 9.22
C ILE A 88 -7.58 17.20 8.75
N PHE A 89 -6.52 17.01 7.96
CA PHE A 89 -5.75 18.10 7.37
C PHE A 89 -6.64 19.00 6.49
N ALA A 90 -7.48 18.42 5.63
CA ALA A 90 -8.42 19.17 4.80
C ALA A 90 -9.45 19.95 5.63
N LEU A 91 -10.01 19.34 6.68
CA LEU A 91 -10.98 20.00 7.57
C LEU A 91 -10.35 21.16 8.37
N LYS A 92 -9.09 21.01 8.81
CA LYS A 92 -8.32 22.10 9.44
C LYS A 92 -8.04 23.22 8.44
N LEU A 93 -7.69 22.90 7.20
CA LEU A 93 -7.46 23.90 6.14
C LEU A 93 -8.72 24.71 5.83
N LEU A 94 -9.91 24.09 5.87
CA LEU A 94 -11.20 24.75 5.68
C LEU A 94 -11.69 25.52 6.93
N GLY A 95 -10.96 25.48 8.05
CA GLY A 95 -11.36 26.14 9.29
C GLY A 95 -12.55 25.51 10.00
N LEU A 96 -12.93 24.27 9.66
CA LEU A 96 -14.05 23.54 10.26
C LEU A 96 -13.69 22.89 11.60
N ILE A 97 -12.39 22.73 11.87
CA ILE A 97 -11.84 22.18 13.11
C ILE A 97 -10.82 23.18 13.65
N SER A 98 -10.91 23.54 14.93
CA SER A 98 -9.94 24.44 15.58
C SER A 98 -8.57 23.80 15.71
N SER A 99 -7.52 24.63 15.68
CA SER A 99 -6.11 24.23 15.83
C SER A 99 -5.87 23.41 17.08
#